data_AF-A0AAD7W7I6-F1
#
_entry.id   AF-A0AAD7W7I6-F1
#
_cell.length_a   1.000
_cell.length_b   1.000
_cell.length_c   1.000
_cell.angle_alpha   90.00
_cell.angle_beta   90.00
_cell.angle_gamma   90.00
#
_symmetry.space_group_name_H-M   'P 1'
#
loop_
_entity.id
_entity.type
_entity.pdbx_description
1 polymer ?
#
loop_
_entity_poly.entity_id
_entity_poly.type
_entity_poly.pdbx_seq_one_letter_code
_entity_poly.pdbx_strand_id
1 'polypeptide(L)'
;MGENDNMDHFYQRVSQKDVARRLQVGQDLIDFLNDPQRSPDVEQDKPRLDKTIDELTGWVNSSNYKVALLGIDIIAALVDRMAERFKGYMVTVVPAFVDRLGDSKEQVREQSQALILKLMEQTAPVMHVWERLLPGFKHKNFRSREGLCLCLITTLQTYGAQPLTLNKIVPYLCALTGDSNGQVRETATTTLVEVYRHVGERVRADLIKQGLSATRLQGILNRFDEVLSSGNMALSLSHGQKFRRRRLRGRRPVLVRPAGLQGPRRQEARRPEQRPQTQRHGGLRQ
;
A
#
# COMPACT_ATOMS: atom_id res chain seq x y z
N MET A 1 -20.73 -21.45 -10.71
CA MET A 1 -19.29 -21.15 -10.76
C MET A 1 -18.65 -22.16 -11.68
N GLY A 2 -17.86 -21.71 -12.67
CA GLY A 2 -17.11 -22.64 -13.52
C GLY A 2 -16.00 -23.32 -12.71
N GLU A 3 -15.54 -24.50 -13.14
CA GLU A 3 -14.49 -25.29 -12.47
C GLU A 3 -13.19 -24.50 -12.19
N ASN A 4 -12.99 -23.38 -12.89
CA ASN A 4 -11.78 -22.54 -12.85
C ASN A 4 -11.95 -21.20 -12.10
N ASP A 5 -13.06 -20.97 -11.37
CA ASP A 5 -13.32 -19.71 -10.65
C ASP A 5 -13.53 -19.97 -9.15
N ASN A 6 -12.49 -20.52 -8.50
CA ASN A 6 -12.43 -20.83 -7.07
C ASN A 6 -10.98 -20.80 -6.55
N MET A 7 -10.81 -20.81 -5.23
CA MET A 7 -9.51 -20.73 -4.59
C MET A 7 -8.63 -21.96 -4.79
N ASP A 8 -9.18 -23.16 -5.01
CA ASP A 8 -8.36 -24.34 -5.31
C ASP A 8 -7.64 -24.15 -6.64
N HIS A 9 -8.37 -23.71 -7.67
CA HIS A 9 -7.81 -23.38 -8.97
C HIS A 9 -6.74 -22.28 -8.88
N PHE A 10 -7.01 -21.20 -8.14
CA PHE A 10 -6.03 -20.12 -7.99
C PHE A 10 -4.80 -20.54 -7.18
N TYR A 11 -4.96 -21.33 -6.12
CA TYR A 11 -3.85 -21.85 -5.34
C TYR A 11 -2.91 -22.68 -6.23
N GLN A 12 -3.43 -23.61 -7.03
CA GLN A 12 -2.62 -24.42 -7.94
C GLN A 12 -1.81 -23.57 -8.93
N ARG A 13 -2.37 -22.44 -9.37
CA ARG A 13 -1.68 -21.50 -10.26
C ARG A 13 -0.64 -20.65 -9.53
N VAL A 14 -0.92 -20.21 -8.30
CA VAL A 14 0.01 -19.44 -7.46
C VAL A 14 1.25 -20.26 -7.09
N SER A 15 1.08 -21.56 -6.83
CA SER A 15 2.18 -22.48 -6.49
C SER A 15 3.13 -22.78 -7.65
N GLN A 16 2.79 -22.40 -8.89
CA GLN A 16 3.66 -22.61 -10.04
C GLN A 16 4.93 -21.77 -9.92
N LYS A 17 6.03 -22.26 -10.50
CA LYS A 17 7.35 -21.59 -10.43
C LYS A 17 7.70 -20.79 -11.70
N ASP A 18 6.97 -20.99 -12.79
CA ASP A 18 7.18 -20.27 -14.05
C ASP A 18 6.75 -18.79 -13.94
N VAL A 19 7.67 -17.87 -14.20
CA VAL A 19 7.45 -16.43 -14.04
C VAL A 19 6.36 -15.91 -14.98
N ALA A 20 6.32 -16.36 -16.24
CA ALA A 20 5.34 -15.87 -17.20
C ALA A 20 3.92 -16.27 -16.79
N ARG A 21 3.75 -17.51 -16.33
CA ARG A 21 2.48 -17.99 -15.78
C ARG A 21 2.08 -17.22 -14.53
N ARG A 22 3.00 -16.98 -13.58
CA ARG A 22 2.70 -16.15 -12.38
C ARG A 22 2.13 -14.79 -12.75
N LEU A 23 2.77 -14.12 -13.71
CA LEU A 23 2.34 -12.80 -14.18
C LEU A 23 0.97 -12.82 -14.88
N GLN A 24 0.64 -13.91 -15.59
CA GLN A 24 -0.68 -14.07 -16.21
C GLN A 24 -1.79 -14.31 -15.17
N VAL A 25 -1.49 -15.04 -14.11
CA VAL A 25 -2.48 -15.47 -13.10
C VAL A 25 -2.84 -14.34 -12.14
N GLY A 26 -1.88 -13.49 -11.79
CA GLY A 26 -2.08 -12.61 -10.64
C GLY A 26 -3.19 -11.58 -10.83
N GLN A 27 -3.40 -11.06 -12.04
CA GLN A 27 -4.51 -10.14 -12.30
C GLN A 27 -5.87 -10.84 -12.17
N ASP A 28 -6.01 -12.06 -12.72
CA ASP A 28 -7.23 -12.87 -12.57
C ASP A 28 -7.56 -13.10 -11.09
N LEU A 29 -6.54 -13.38 -10.27
CA LEU A 29 -6.69 -13.60 -8.83
C LEU A 29 -7.10 -12.32 -8.11
N ILE A 30 -6.50 -11.17 -8.44
CA ILE A 30 -6.91 -9.87 -7.86
C ILE A 30 -8.38 -9.60 -8.19
N ASP A 31 -8.80 -9.80 -9.44
CA ASP A 31 -10.17 -9.57 -9.88
C ASP A 31 -11.16 -10.52 -9.18
N PHE A 32 -10.76 -11.77 -8.95
CA PHE A 32 -11.52 -12.74 -8.17
C PHE A 32 -11.66 -12.31 -6.70
N LEU A 33 -10.56 -11.92 -6.05
CA LEU A 33 -10.55 -11.50 -4.63
C LEU A 33 -11.35 -10.20 -4.40
N ASN A 34 -11.36 -9.30 -5.38
CA ASN A 34 -12.09 -8.03 -5.30
C ASN A 34 -13.61 -8.18 -5.46
N ASP A 35 -14.10 -9.35 -5.85
CA ASP A 35 -15.53 -9.66 -5.94
C ASP A 35 -15.94 -10.70 -4.87
N PRO A 36 -16.55 -10.26 -3.75
CA PRO A 36 -16.99 -11.17 -2.69
C PRO A 36 -18.04 -12.21 -3.12
N GLN A 37 -18.81 -11.95 -4.20
CA GLN A 37 -19.78 -12.91 -4.71
C GLN A 37 -19.10 -14.03 -5.51
N ARG A 38 -18.00 -13.71 -6.19
CA ARG A 38 -17.17 -14.69 -6.89
C ARG A 38 -16.25 -15.46 -5.96
N SER A 39 -15.84 -14.87 -4.84
CA SER A 39 -14.86 -15.43 -3.91
C SER A 39 -15.40 -15.80 -2.51
N PRO A 40 -16.50 -16.58 -2.39
CA PRO A 40 -17.05 -16.95 -1.09
C PRO A 40 -16.19 -17.98 -0.33
N ASP A 41 -15.25 -18.64 -1.02
CA ASP A 41 -14.43 -19.76 -0.55
C ASP A 41 -13.03 -19.37 -0.06
N VAL A 42 -12.65 -18.08 -0.13
CA VAL A 42 -11.34 -17.54 0.33
C VAL A 42 -10.94 -18.05 1.71
N GLU A 43 -11.87 -18.02 2.65
CA GLU A 43 -11.63 -18.33 4.06
C GLU A 43 -12.15 -19.72 4.47
N GLN A 44 -12.72 -20.51 3.54
CA GLN A 44 -13.37 -21.80 3.86
C GLN A 44 -12.35 -22.92 4.14
N ASP A 45 -11.21 -22.91 3.45
CA ASP A 45 -10.11 -23.85 3.68
C ASP A 45 -8.90 -23.08 4.22
N LYS A 46 -8.75 -23.11 5.54
CA LYS A 46 -7.65 -22.44 6.24
C LYS A 46 -6.28 -23.01 5.85
N PRO A 47 -6.02 -24.33 5.86
CA PRO A 47 -4.75 -24.89 5.39
C PRO A 47 -4.34 -24.45 3.98
N ARG A 48 -5.29 -24.36 3.04
CA ARG A 48 -5.02 -23.85 1.68
C ARG A 48 -4.69 -22.36 1.70
N LEU A 49 -5.44 -21.56 2.45
CA LEU A 49 -5.18 -20.13 2.57
C LEU A 49 -3.79 -19.87 3.19
N ASP A 50 -3.43 -20.60 4.24
CA ASP A 50 -2.11 -20.51 4.88
C ASP A 50 -0.99 -20.77 3.85
N LYS A 51 -1.09 -21.86 3.06
CA LYS A 51 -0.13 -22.16 1.98
C LYS A 51 -0.13 -21.12 0.86
N THR A 52 -1.28 -20.55 0.54
CA THR A 52 -1.40 -19.49 -0.48
C THR A 52 -0.65 -18.24 -0.03
N ILE A 53 -0.81 -17.83 1.23
CA ILE A 53 -0.09 -16.69 1.82
C ILE A 53 1.42 -16.95 1.83
N ASP A 54 1.85 -18.17 2.14
CA ASP A 54 3.27 -18.53 2.12
C ASP A 54 3.88 -18.42 0.70
N GLU A 55 3.20 -18.96 -0.32
CA GLU A 55 3.65 -18.81 -1.71
C GLU A 55 3.67 -17.35 -2.16
N LEU A 56 2.64 -16.56 -1.83
CA LEU A 56 2.60 -15.12 -2.15
C LEU A 56 3.71 -14.34 -1.43
N THR A 57 4.05 -14.71 -0.20
CA THR A 57 5.20 -14.15 0.51
C THR A 57 6.51 -14.47 -0.23
N GLY A 58 6.61 -15.67 -0.83
CA GLY A 58 7.68 -16.01 -1.76
C GLY A 58 7.68 -15.16 -3.04
N TRP A 59 6.51 -14.76 -3.55
CA TRP A 59 6.42 -13.85 -4.70
C TRP A 59 6.90 -12.44 -4.33
N VAL A 60 6.47 -11.90 -3.19
CA VAL A 60 6.95 -10.61 -2.64
C VAL A 60 8.48 -10.60 -2.56
N ASN A 61 9.07 -11.71 -2.13
CA ASN A 61 10.52 -11.84 -2.01
C ASN A 61 11.26 -12.19 -3.31
N SER A 62 10.56 -12.31 -4.44
CA SER A 62 11.17 -12.64 -5.74
C SER A 62 12.25 -11.62 -6.14
N SER A 63 13.27 -12.09 -6.85
CA SER A 63 14.26 -11.24 -7.51
C SER A 63 13.70 -10.55 -8.76
N ASN A 64 12.60 -11.06 -9.32
CA ASN A 64 11.89 -10.39 -10.40
C ASN A 64 10.93 -9.35 -9.82
N TYR A 65 11.27 -8.06 -9.99
CA TYR A 65 10.49 -6.97 -9.40
C TYR A 65 9.01 -6.97 -9.85
N LYS A 66 8.68 -7.43 -11.07
CA LYS A 66 7.27 -7.52 -11.51
C LYS A 66 6.50 -8.58 -10.73
N VAL A 67 7.14 -9.71 -10.41
CA VAL A 67 6.55 -10.75 -9.56
C VAL A 67 6.42 -10.26 -8.12
N ALA A 68 7.41 -9.50 -7.62
CA ALA A 68 7.34 -8.89 -6.30
C ALA A 68 6.19 -7.89 -6.17
N LEU A 69 6.04 -6.97 -7.13
CA LEU A 69 4.91 -6.02 -7.18
C LEU A 69 3.58 -6.75 -7.22
N LEU A 70 3.44 -7.76 -8.10
CA LEU A 70 2.21 -8.55 -8.22
C LEU A 70 1.88 -9.31 -6.93
N GLY A 71 2.90 -9.86 -6.24
CA GLY A 71 2.73 -10.48 -4.93
C GLY A 71 2.21 -9.49 -3.88
N ILE A 72 2.74 -8.26 -3.87
CA ILE A 72 2.27 -7.18 -2.99
C ILE A 72 0.81 -6.84 -3.31
N ASP A 73 0.44 -6.70 -4.59
CA ASP A 73 -0.94 -6.39 -5.02
C ASP A 73 -1.95 -7.48 -4.63
N ILE A 74 -1.60 -8.76 -4.80
CA ILE A 74 -2.48 -9.86 -4.41
C ILE A 74 -2.68 -9.88 -2.89
N ILE A 75 -1.61 -9.65 -2.10
CA ILE A 75 -1.76 -9.55 -0.64
C ILE A 75 -2.61 -8.32 -0.26
N ALA A 76 -2.46 -7.19 -0.98
CA ALA A 76 -3.30 -6.02 -0.75
C ALA A 76 -4.79 -6.32 -1.00
N ALA A 77 -5.13 -7.10 -2.04
CA ALA A 77 -6.49 -7.56 -2.29
C ALA A 77 -7.00 -8.51 -1.20
N LEU A 78 -6.15 -9.41 -0.68
CA LEU A 78 -6.50 -10.27 0.46
C LEU A 78 -6.75 -9.45 1.74
N VAL A 79 -5.96 -8.40 1.98
CA VAL A 79 -6.18 -7.48 3.10
C VAL A 79 -7.53 -6.77 2.96
N ASP A 80 -7.87 -6.26 1.77
CA ASP A 80 -9.20 -5.65 1.53
C ASP A 80 -10.35 -6.66 1.72
N ARG A 81 -10.15 -7.91 1.28
CA ARG A 81 -11.16 -8.97 1.33
C ARG A 81 -11.41 -9.50 2.75
N MET A 82 -10.37 -9.60 3.57
CA MET A 82 -10.40 -10.23 4.90
C MET A 82 -10.45 -9.20 6.04
N ALA A 83 -9.98 -7.97 5.81
CA ALA A 83 -9.86 -6.91 6.81
C ALA A 83 -9.16 -7.39 8.10
N GLU A 84 -9.80 -7.27 9.25
CA GLU A 84 -9.27 -7.70 10.55
C GLU A 84 -8.95 -9.20 10.63
N ARG A 85 -9.61 -10.03 9.81
CA ARG A 85 -9.34 -11.48 9.77
C ARG A 85 -7.97 -11.81 9.18
N PHE A 86 -7.35 -10.86 8.46
CA PHE A 86 -5.99 -11.00 7.96
C PHE A 86 -4.92 -10.90 9.07
N LYS A 87 -5.28 -10.44 10.28
CA LYS A 87 -4.34 -10.16 11.38
C LYS A 87 -3.42 -11.34 11.73
N GLY A 88 -3.90 -12.58 11.61
CA GLY A 88 -3.10 -13.78 11.86
C GLY A 88 -1.91 -13.95 10.90
N TYR A 89 -2.03 -13.43 9.68
CA TYR A 89 -1.01 -13.57 8.63
C TYR A 89 0.08 -12.50 8.68
N MET A 90 -0.10 -11.47 9.51
CA MET A 90 0.88 -10.38 9.64
C MET A 90 2.27 -10.87 10.07
N VAL A 91 2.35 -11.95 10.86
CA VAL A 91 3.64 -12.53 11.27
C VAL A 91 4.43 -13.06 10.08
N THR A 92 3.74 -13.55 9.05
CA THR A 92 4.34 -14.09 7.82
C THR A 92 4.71 -12.98 6.85
N VAL A 93 3.82 -12.03 6.61
CA VAL A 93 3.99 -11.06 5.50
C VAL A 93 4.80 -9.83 5.88
N VAL A 94 4.73 -9.35 7.13
CA VAL A 94 5.41 -8.11 7.55
C VAL A 94 6.93 -8.18 7.36
N PRO A 95 7.63 -9.28 7.70
CA PRO A 95 9.06 -9.39 7.43
C PRO A 95 9.41 -9.21 5.94
N ALA A 96 8.62 -9.77 5.03
CA ALA A 96 8.84 -9.61 3.59
C ALA A 96 8.64 -8.16 3.14
N PHE A 97 7.66 -7.44 3.71
CA PHE A 97 7.49 -6.02 3.42
C PHE A 97 8.66 -5.16 3.93
N VAL A 98 9.18 -5.46 5.12
CA VAL A 98 10.40 -4.81 5.64
C VAL A 98 11.61 -5.06 4.72
N ASP A 99 11.76 -6.28 4.21
CA ASP A 99 12.79 -6.57 3.21
C ASP A 99 12.59 -5.74 1.93
N ARG A 100 11.34 -5.64 1.44
CA ARG A 100 10.99 -4.85 0.24
C ARG A 100 11.11 -3.35 0.40
N LEU A 101 11.07 -2.80 1.62
CA LEU A 101 11.45 -1.39 1.86
C LEU A 101 12.92 -1.13 1.47
N GLY A 102 13.75 -2.17 1.38
CA GLY A 102 15.14 -2.08 0.95
C GLY A 102 15.38 -2.36 -0.54
N ASP A 103 14.35 -2.51 -1.35
CA ASP A 103 14.47 -2.91 -2.76
C ASP A 103 15.20 -1.85 -3.60
N SER A 104 15.92 -2.33 -4.62
CA SER A 104 16.57 -1.50 -5.64
C SER A 104 15.58 -0.65 -6.46
N LYS A 105 14.35 -1.13 -6.66
CA LYS A 105 13.29 -0.46 -7.41
C LYS A 105 12.43 0.37 -6.47
N GLU A 106 12.35 1.67 -6.75
CA GLU A 106 11.54 2.60 -5.97
C GLU A 106 10.08 2.18 -5.88
N GLN A 107 9.48 1.79 -7.01
CA GLN A 107 8.11 1.31 -7.06
C GLN A 107 7.83 0.16 -6.08
N VAL A 108 8.78 -0.77 -5.88
CA VAL A 108 8.63 -1.88 -4.93
C VAL A 108 8.65 -1.36 -3.49
N ARG A 109 9.53 -0.40 -3.19
CA ARG A 109 9.60 0.22 -1.86
C ARG A 109 8.31 0.98 -1.54
N GLU A 110 7.82 1.78 -2.48
CA GLU A 110 6.59 2.56 -2.32
C GLU A 110 5.37 1.66 -2.10
N GLN A 111 5.22 0.61 -2.90
CA GLN A 111 4.09 -0.31 -2.78
C GLN A 111 4.15 -1.13 -1.48
N SER A 112 5.35 -1.52 -1.04
CA SER A 112 5.54 -2.16 0.27
C SER A 112 5.13 -1.22 1.41
N GLN A 113 5.56 0.05 1.38
CA GLN A 113 5.15 1.05 2.37
C GLN A 113 3.64 1.27 2.36
N ALA A 114 3.03 1.38 1.18
CA ALA A 114 1.59 1.54 1.03
C ALA A 114 0.81 0.36 1.65
N LEU A 115 1.27 -0.87 1.45
CA LEU A 115 0.64 -2.05 2.04
C LEU A 115 0.81 -2.09 3.56
N ILE A 116 1.97 -1.69 4.09
CA ILE A 116 2.17 -1.53 5.54
C ILE A 116 1.16 -0.54 6.13
N LEU A 117 0.92 0.61 5.46
CA LEU A 117 -0.08 1.58 5.90
C LEU A 117 -1.51 1.05 5.77
N LYS A 118 -1.82 0.25 4.73
CA LYS A 118 -3.11 -0.42 4.57
C LYS A 118 -3.40 -1.39 5.72
N LEU A 119 -2.41 -2.14 6.19
CA LEU A 119 -2.57 -3.01 7.37
C LEU A 119 -2.99 -2.21 8.62
N MET A 120 -2.48 -0.99 8.78
CA MET A 120 -2.87 -0.09 9.88
C MET A 120 -4.29 0.45 9.74
N GLU A 121 -4.76 0.60 8.50
CA GLU A 121 -6.10 1.11 8.20
C GLU A 121 -7.17 0.03 8.40
N GLN A 122 -6.91 -1.20 7.96
CA GLN A 122 -7.96 -2.22 7.79
C GLN A 122 -7.79 -3.48 8.63
N THR A 123 -6.57 -3.79 9.10
CA THR A 123 -6.27 -5.09 9.70
C THR A 123 -6.03 -5.02 11.20
N ALA A 124 -5.25 -4.03 11.65
CA ALA A 124 -4.88 -3.92 13.06
C ALA A 124 -4.60 -2.48 13.47
N PRO A 125 -4.72 -2.15 14.77
CA PRO A 125 -4.33 -0.84 15.28
C PRO A 125 -2.89 -0.48 14.91
N VAL A 126 -2.63 0.81 14.64
CA VAL A 126 -1.32 1.33 14.21
C VAL A 126 -0.16 0.77 15.04
N MET A 127 -0.23 0.85 16.38
CA MET A 127 0.82 0.32 17.24
C MET A 127 1.05 -1.20 17.07
N HIS A 128 0.00 -1.98 16.84
CA HIS A 128 0.11 -3.43 16.67
C HIS A 128 0.89 -3.81 15.40
N VAL A 129 0.76 -3.01 14.34
CA VAL A 129 1.58 -3.14 13.14
C VAL A 129 3.03 -2.74 13.46
N TRP A 130 3.22 -1.59 14.13
CA TRP A 130 4.55 -1.10 14.50
C TRP A 130 5.33 -2.05 15.40
N GLU A 131 4.70 -2.75 16.35
CA GLU A 131 5.36 -3.75 17.18
C GLU A 131 6.03 -4.87 16.36
N ARG A 132 5.52 -5.18 15.16
CA ARG A 132 6.14 -6.13 14.22
C ARG A 132 7.19 -5.50 13.30
N LEU A 133 7.11 -4.19 13.06
CA LEU A 133 8.08 -3.46 12.25
C LEU A 133 9.36 -3.12 13.03
N LEU A 134 9.25 -2.94 14.36
CA LEU A 134 10.37 -2.53 15.24
C LEU A 134 11.67 -3.34 15.05
N PRO A 135 11.65 -4.69 14.94
CA PRO A 135 12.87 -5.46 14.68
C PRO A 135 13.61 -5.03 13.40
N GLY A 136 12.89 -4.53 12.40
CA GLY A 136 13.44 -4.11 11.13
C GLY A 136 14.35 -2.88 11.21
N PHE A 137 14.29 -2.09 12.29
CA PHE A 137 15.28 -1.03 12.52
C PHE A 137 16.71 -1.59 12.69
N LYS A 138 16.87 -2.89 12.96
CA LYS A 138 18.17 -3.58 13.02
C LYS A 138 18.47 -4.38 11.75
N HIS A 139 17.73 -4.16 10.66
CA HIS A 139 17.89 -4.93 9.43
C HIS A 139 19.28 -4.74 8.80
N LYS A 140 19.83 -5.78 8.17
CA LYS A 140 21.18 -5.76 7.56
C LYS A 140 21.29 -4.75 6.40
N ASN A 141 20.24 -4.63 5.59
CA ASN A 141 20.18 -3.69 4.48
C ASN A 141 19.85 -2.28 5.00
N PHE A 142 20.75 -1.32 4.75
CA PHE A 142 20.57 0.07 5.19
C PHE A 142 19.31 0.70 4.60
N ARG A 143 18.93 0.35 3.36
CA ARG A 143 17.73 0.87 2.72
C ARG A 143 16.44 0.43 3.42
N SER A 144 16.41 -0.78 3.99
CA SER A 144 15.25 -1.21 4.79
C SER A 144 15.16 -0.42 6.11
N ARG A 145 16.30 -0.14 6.76
CA ARG A 145 16.33 0.69 7.98
C ARG A 145 15.87 2.12 7.68
N GLU A 146 16.38 2.71 6.61
CA GLU A 146 15.95 4.01 6.07
C GLU A 146 14.45 4.00 5.72
N GLY A 147 13.99 2.99 4.98
CA GLY A 147 12.60 2.85 4.56
C GLY A 147 11.62 2.73 5.72
N LEU A 148 12.03 2.13 6.85
CA LEU A 148 11.24 2.12 8.08
C LEU A 148 11.15 3.50 8.75
N CYS A 149 12.25 4.27 8.76
CA CYS A 149 12.21 5.66 9.22
C CYS A 149 11.23 6.48 8.36
N LEU A 150 11.30 6.36 7.04
CA LEU A 150 10.35 6.99 6.11
C LEU A 150 8.91 6.52 6.35
N CYS A 151 8.70 5.22 6.57
CA CYS A 151 7.38 4.68 6.89
C CYS A 151 6.81 5.26 8.20
N LEU A 152 7.68 5.53 9.19
CA LEU A 152 7.27 6.18 10.45
C LEU A 152 6.88 7.63 10.23
N ILE A 153 7.61 8.37 9.40
CA ILE A 153 7.24 9.73 8.99
C ILE A 153 5.85 9.73 8.36
N THR A 154 5.60 8.87 7.36
CA THR A 154 4.28 8.78 6.72
C THR A 154 3.19 8.35 7.71
N THR A 155 3.52 7.46 8.66
CA THR A 155 2.58 7.06 9.72
C THR A 155 2.20 8.24 10.60
N LEU A 156 3.17 9.03 11.07
CA LEU A 156 2.93 10.21 11.90
C LEU A 156 2.09 11.24 11.15
N GLN A 157 2.42 11.51 9.88
CA GLN A 157 1.67 12.45 9.05
C GLN A 157 0.22 11.98 8.80
N THR A 158 -0.02 10.67 8.70
CA THR A 158 -1.35 10.11 8.40
C THR A 158 -2.21 9.95 9.65
N TYR A 159 -1.64 9.43 10.75
CA TYR A 159 -2.38 8.99 11.93
C TYR A 159 -2.10 9.83 13.19
N GLY A 160 -1.10 10.73 13.13
CA GLY A 160 -0.59 11.46 14.29
C GLY A 160 0.21 10.57 15.24
N ALA A 161 0.70 11.17 16.33
CA ALA A 161 1.45 10.45 17.37
C ALA A 161 0.56 9.68 18.37
N GLN A 162 -0.73 10.02 18.51
CA GLN A 162 -1.60 9.45 19.53
C GLN A 162 -1.72 7.92 19.49
N PRO A 163 -1.87 7.25 18.34
CA PRO A 163 -2.01 5.80 18.29
C PRO A 163 -0.67 5.05 18.40
N LEU A 164 0.45 5.76 18.60
CA LEU A 164 1.79 5.20 18.73
C LEU A 164 2.28 5.28 20.18
N THR A 165 2.93 4.22 20.62
CA THR A 165 3.64 4.16 21.90
C THR A 165 5.10 4.56 21.67
N LEU A 166 5.33 5.87 21.53
CA LEU A 166 6.61 6.43 21.05
C LEU A 166 7.82 6.11 21.93
N ASN A 167 7.63 5.91 23.24
CA ASN A 167 8.71 5.47 24.13
C ASN A 167 9.28 4.07 23.76
N LYS A 168 8.52 3.23 23.04
CA LYS A 168 9.03 1.97 22.46
C LYS A 168 9.79 2.18 21.15
N ILE A 169 9.53 3.27 20.43
CA ILE A 169 10.06 3.52 19.08
C ILE A 169 11.29 4.42 19.12
N VAL A 170 11.25 5.51 19.89
CA VAL A 170 12.33 6.52 19.99
C VAL A 170 13.70 5.91 20.30
N PRO A 171 13.86 4.91 21.19
CA PRO A 171 15.17 4.30 21.42
C PRO A 171 15.81 3.70 20.14
N TYR A 172 15.00 3.14 19.23
CA TYR A 172 15.50 2.64 17.95
C TYR A 172 15.98 3.79 17.05
N LEU A 173 15.22 4.88 16.96
CA LEU A 173 15.60 6.06 16.17
C LEU A 173 16.89 6.69 16.72
N CYS A 174 17.01 6.80 18.04
CA CYS A 174 18.22 7.29 18.70
C CYS A 174 19.44 6.45 18.35
N ALA A 175 19.31 5.12 18.34
CA ALA A 175 20.38 4.22 17.91
C ALA A 175 20.76 4.47 16.43
N LEU A 176 19.77 4.66 15.56
CA LEU A 176 19.98 4.88 14.12
C LEU A 176 20.61 6.24 13.78
N THR A 177 20.53 7.25 14.65
CA THR A 177 21.32 8.47 14.45
C THR A 177 22.83 8.23 14.53
N GLY A 178 23.27 7.09 15.08
CA GLY A 178 24.65 6.59 15.06
C GLY A 178 24.92 5.47 14.07
N ASP A 179 24.04 5.23 13.10
CA ASP A 179 24.18 4.15 12.10
C ASP A 179 25.47 4.30 11.26
N SER A 180 26.03 3.19 10.77
CA SER A 180 27.22 3.21 9.92
C SER A 180 26.97 3.92 8.57
N ASN A 181 25.73 3.87 8.06
CA ASN A 181 25.33 4.50 6.82
C ASN A 181 24.80 5.93 7.05
N GLY A 182 25.34 6.89 6.29
CA GLY A 182 24.97 8.31 6.43
C GLY A 182 23.51 8.63 6.11
N GLN A 183 22.90 7.95 5.14
CA GLN A 183 21.49 8.18 4.77
C GLN A 183 20.55 7.73 5.90
N VAL A 184 20.89 6.62 6.56
CA VAL A 184 20.12 6.13 7.72
C VAL A 184 20.22 7.12 8.88
N ARG A 185 21.41 7.64 9.17
CA ARG A 185 21.61 8.66 10.22
C ARG A 185 20.77 9.91 9.97
N GLU A 186 20.81 10.42 8.74
CA GLU A 186 20.07 11.63 8.35
C GLU A 186 18.55 11.38 8.42
N THR A 187 18.07 10.28 7.85
CA THR A 187 16.64 9.95 7.85
C THR A 187 16.11 9.68 9.25
N ALA A 188 16.89 9.03 10.12
CA ALA A 188 16.53 8.83 11.52
C ALA A 188 16.44 10.17 12.28
N THR A 189 17.36 11.10 12.02
CA THR A 189 17.31 12.46 12.58
C THR A 189 16.06 13.20 12.12
N THR A 190 15.76 13.18 10.82
CA THR A 190 14.53 13.75 10.25
C THR A 190 13.26 13.10 10.83
N THR A 191 13.31 11.80 11.11
CA THR A 191 12.18 11.08 11.73
C THR A 191 11.99 11.51 13.19
N LEU A 192 13.06 11.73 13.96
CA LEU A 192 12.97 12.30 15.31
C LEU A 192 12.39 13.72 15.30
N VAL A 193 12.76 14.52 14.29
CA VAL A 193 12.18 15.86 14.07
C VAL A 193 10.68 15.75 13.78
N GLU A 194 10.25 14.80 12.94
CA GLU A 194 8.82 14.55 12.72
C GLU A 194 8.12 14.14 14.02
N VAL A 195 8.71 13.25 14.83
CA VAL A 195 8.15 12.94 16.16
C VAL A 195 8.01 14.20 17.01
N TYR A 196 9.03 15.07 17.03
CA TYR A 196 8.97 16.35 17.76
C TYR A 196 7.85 17.26 17.25
N ARG A 197 7.63 17.36 15.93
CA ARG A 197 6.52 18.15 15.37
C ARG A 197 5.16 17.74 15.94
N HIS A 198 4.96 16.45 16.20
CA HIS A 198 3.68 15.91 16.70
C HIS A 198 3.56 15.89 18.22
N VAL A 199 4.67 15.97 18.96
CA VAL A 199 4.71 15.71 20.42
C VAL A 199 5.26 16.89 21.23
N GLY A 200 6.13 17.71 20.64
CA GLY A 200 6.82 18.81 21.30
C GLY A 200 7.81 18.35 22.36
N GLU A 201 7.95 19.16 23.42
CA GLU A 201 9.01 19.06 24.44
C GLU A 201 9.12 17.69 25.14
N ARG A 202 8.07 16.88 25.16
CA ARG A 202 8.12 15.54 25.76
C ARG A 202 9.20 14.67 25.09
N VAL A 203 9.33 14.70 23.76
CA VAL A 203 10.37 13.89 23.09
C VAL A 203 11.77 14.45 23.34
N ARG A 204 11.93 15.77 23.50
CA ARG A 204 13.20 16.39 23.90
C ARG A 204 13.67 15.84 25.25
N ALA A 205 12.79 15.79 26.25
CA ALA A 205 13.11 15.26 27.57
C ALA A 205 13.49 13.76 27.53
N ASP A 206 12.82 12.98 26.68
CA ASP A 206 13.13 11.55 26.50
C ASP A 206 14.50 11.34 25.85
N LEU A 207 14.84 12.14 24.82
CA LEU A 207 16.12 12.09 24.11
C LEU A 207 17.32 12.34 25.02
N ILE A 208 17.21 13.30 25.95
CA ILE A 208 18.27 13.62 26.92
C ILE A 208 18.60 12.38 27.78
N LYS A 209 17.61 11.54 28.07
CA LYS A 209 17.78 10.31 28.88
C LYS A 209 18.35 9.13 28.11
N GLN A 210 18.43 9.19 26.78
CA GLN A 210 18.90 8.08 25.94
C GLN A 210 20.43 7.93 25.88
N GLY A 211 21.19 8.81 26.54
CA GLY A 211 22.65 8.69 26.63
C GLY A 211 23.38 8.91 25.29
N LEU A 212 22.83 9.75 24.40
CA LEU A 212 23.50 10.14 23.16
C LEU A 212 24.76 10.97 23.46
N SER A 213 25.76 10.92 22.57
CA SER A 213 26.92 11.80 22.69
C SER A 213 26.51 13.26 22.58
N ALA A 214 27.21 14.15 23.30
CA ALA A 214 26.86 15.57 23.36
C ALA A 214 26.69 16.20 21.96
N THR A 215 27.61 15.94 21.03
CA THR A 215 27.54 16.45 19.66
C THR A 215 26.30 16.00 18.91
N ARG A 216 25.93 14.71 19.02
CA ARG A 216 24.73 14.18 18.34
C ARG A 216 23.46 14.74 18.95
N LEU A 217 23.39 14.79 20.28
CA LEU A 217 22.25 15.35 20.99
C LEU A 217 22.04 16.81 20.60
N GLN A 218 23.09 17.64 20.66
CA GLN A 218 23.01 19.06 20.28
C GLN A 218 22.58 19.24 18.82
N GLY A 219 23.11 18.42 17.90
CA GLY A 219 22.67 18.45 16.49
C GLY A 219 21.17 18.18 16.31
N ILE A 220 20.60 17.23 17.07
CA ILE A 220 19.16 16.94 17.02
C ILE A 220 18.34 18.06 17.67
N LEU A 221 18.78 18.57 18.82
CA LEU A 221 18.08 19.64 19.54
C LEU A 221 18.02 20.94 18.72
N ASN A 222 19.10 21.30 18.04
CA ASN A 222 19.12 22.46 17.14
C ASN A 222 18.06 22.33 16.03
N ARG A 223 17.91 21.14 15.44
CA ARG A 223 16.85 20.89 14.44
C ARG A 223 15.44 20.98 15.04
N PHE A 224 15.26 20.63 16.32
CA PHE A 224 13.98 20.85 16.99
C PHE A 224 13.69 22.35 17.14
N ASP A 225 14.69 23.14 17.53
CA ASP A 225 14.55 24.60 17.66
C ASP A 225 14.25 25.27 16.30
N GLU A 226 14.86 24.81 15.21
CA GLU A 226 14.55 25.26 13.84
C GLU A 226 13.09 24.99 13.44
N VAL A 227 12.58 23.80 13.79
CA VAL A 227 11.19 23.44 13.52
C VAL A 227 10.21 24.22 14.38
N LEU A 228 10.56 24.46 15.65
CA LEU A 228 9.75 25.26 16.56
C LEU A 228 9.67 26.72 16.09
N SER A 229 10.82 27.31 15.75
CA SER A 229 10.92 28.71 15.29
C SER A 229 10.26 28.95 13.93
N SER A 230 10.26 27.96 13.04
CA SER A 230 9.57 28.05 11.75
C SER A 230 8.04 27.89 11.84
N GLY A 231 7.47 27.68 13.03
CA GLY A 231 6.02 27.52 13.22
C GLY A 231 5.46 26.22 12.63
N ASN A 232 6.34 25.29 12.29
CA ASN A 232 6.03 24.06 11.57
C ASN A 232 5.56 22.91 12.49
N MET A 233 4.94 23.22 13.62
CA MET A 233 4.48 22.21 14.59
C MET A 233 3.15 21.59 14.16
N ALA A 234 3.04 20.26 14.22
CA ALA A 234 1.81 19.52 13.91
C ALA A 234 0.80 19.51 15.07
N LEU A 235 1.17 20.07 16.23
CA LEU A 235 0.39 20.12 17.49
C LEU A 235 -1.04 20.71 17.34
N SER A 236 -1.36 21.36 16.22
CA SER A 236 -2.64 22.04 15.97
C SER A 236 -3.81 21.12 15.52
N LEU A 237 -3.59 19.84 15.19
CA LEU A 237 -4.68 18.98 14.65
C LEU A 237 -5.39 18.09 15.69
N SER A 238 -4.93 18.07 16.95
CA SER A 238 -5.47 17.18 17.99
C SER A 238 -6.87 17.55 18.48
N HIS A 239 -7.34 18.79 18.28
CA HIS A 239 -8.66 19.25 18.76
C HIS A 239 -9.74 19.36 17.66
N GLY A 240 -9.39 19.37 16.36
CA GLY A 240 -10.34 19.62 15.27
C GLY A 240 -10.89 18.37 14.55
N GLN A 241 -10.25 17.19 14.68
CA GLN A 241 -10.60 16.04 13.84
C GLN A 241 -11.78 15.17 14.34
N LYS A 242 -12.36 15.46 15.52
CA LYS A 242 -13.59 14.78 15.97
C LYS A 242 -14.80 15.04 15.05
N PHE A 243 -14.76 16.07 14.19
CA PHE A 243 -15.89 16.40 13.32
C PHE A 243 -15.88 15.76 11.93
N ARG A 244 -14.73 15.27 11.43
CA ARG A 244 -14.64 14.75 10.06
C ARG A 244 -14.82 13.24 9.91
N ARG A 245 -14.64 12.45 10.97
CA ARG A 245 -14.79 10.99 10.91
C ARG A 245 -16.23 10.50 10.78
N ARG A 246 -17.25 11.36 10.91
CA ARG A 246 -18.67 11.01 10.77
C ARG A 246 -19.23 11.12 9.34
N ARG A 247 -18.47 11.61 8.34
CA ARG A 247 -18.99 11.88 6.98
C ARG A 247 -18.40 11.03 5.84
N LEU A 248 -17.73 9.91 6.13
CA LEU A 248 -17.17 9.04 5.07
C LEU A 248 -17.72 7.60 5.08
N ARG A 249 -18.81 7.32 5.81
CA ARG A 249 -19.46 6.00 5.82
C ARG A 249 -20.54 5.81 4.74
N GLY A 250 -20.48 6.53 3.62
CA GLY A 250 -21.60 6.51 2.67
C GLY A 250 -21.40 7.03 1.25
N ARG A 251 -20.17 7.13 0.71
CA ARG A 251 -19.99 7.39 -0.73
C ARG A 251 -18.86 6.55 -1.31
N ARG A 252 -19.23 5.58 -2.14
CA ARG A 252 -18.32 4.88 -3.06
C ARG A 252 -17.77 5.88 -4.09
N PRO A 253 -16.48 5.86 -4.44
CA PRO A 253 -16.01 6.58 -5.62
C PRO A 253 -16.45 5.84 -6.88
N VAL A 254 -17.16 6.53 -7.77
CA VAL A 254 -17.37 6.09 -9.16
C VAL A 254 -16.08 6.45 -9.92
N LEU A 255 -15.43 5.44 -10.49
CA LEU A 255 -14.24 5.61 -11.31
C LEU A 255 -14.60 6.38 -12.60
N VAL A 256 -14.08 7.59 -12.75
CA VAL A 256 -14.12 8.34 -14.01
C VAL A 256 -13.11 7.69 -14.96
N ARG A 257 -13.57 7.16 -16.09
CA ARG A 257 -12.70 6.64 -17.16
C ARG A 257 -12.05 7.82 -17.92
N PRO A 258 -10.77 7.75 -18.29
CA PRO A 258 -10.16 8.77 -19.15
C PRO A 258 -10.71 8.65 -20.57
N ALA A 259 -11.09 9.79 -21.15
CA ALA A 259 -11.42 9.93 -22.55
C ALA A 259 -10.15 10.03 -23.39
N GLY A 260 -10.05 9.23 -24.45
CA GLY A 260 -9.02 9.40 -25.47
C GLY A 260 -8.68 8.10 -26.18
N LEU A 261 -9.35 7.87 -27.31
CA LEU A 261 -8.85 7.22 -28.54
C LEU A 261 -10.04 7.13 -29.51
N GLN A 262 -10.24 8.17 -30.33
CA GLN A 262 -11.16 8.12 -31.47
C GLN A 262 -10.48 7.33 -32.60
N GLY A 263 -11.05 6.17 -32.93
CA GLY A 263 -10.83 5.51 -34.23
C GLY A 263 -11.66 6.16 -35.33
N PRO A 264 -11.28 6.03 -36.61
CA PRO A 264 -11.82 6.82 -37.71
C PRO A 264 -13.26 6.45 -38.07
N ARG A 265 -14.07 7.49 -38.35
CA ARG A 265 -15.47 7.40 -38.76
C ARG A 265 -15.61 6.73 -40.13
N ARG A 266 -16.45 5.69 -40.22
CA ARG A 266 -16.95 5.16 -41.49
C ARG A 266 -17.93 6.18 -42.11
N GLN A 267 -17.69 6.56 -43.36
CA GLN A 267 -18.62 7.35 -44.16
C GLN A 267 -19.84 6.49 -44.55
N GLU A 268 -21.03 6.99 -44.24
CA GLU A 268 -22.29 6.43 -44.72
C GLU A 268 -22.46 6.71 -46.21
N ALA A 269 -22.68 5.64 -46.97
CA ALA A 269 -23.03 5.69 -48.38
C ALA A 269 -24.46 6.24 -48.55
N ARG A 270 -24.57 7.34 -49.29
CA ARG A 270 -25.86 7.91 -49.74
C ARG A 270 -26.56 6.93 -50.68
N ARG A 271 -27.83 6.60 -50.40
CA ARG A 271 -28.73 5.93 -51.34
C ARG A 271 -29.15 6.91 -52.45
N PRO A 272 -29.17 6.52 -53.73
CA PRO A 272 -29.72 7.35 -54.78
C PRO A 272 -31.25 7.22 -54.87
N GLU A 273 -31.90 8.36 -55.12
CA GLU A 273 -33.33 8.55 -55.35
C GLU A 273 -33.84 7.80 -56.58
N GLN A 274 -35.05 7.26 -56.46
CA GLN A 274 -35.81 6.66 -57.57
C GLN A 274 -36.45 7.76 -58.44
N ARG A 275 -36.37 7.59 -59.76
CA ARG A 275 -37.24 8.26 -60.73
C ARG A 275 -37.89 7.21 -61.67
N PRO A 276 -39.06 7.52 -62.23
CA PRO A 276 -40.15 6.55 -62.41
C PRO A 276 -40.13 5.86 -63.78
N GLN A 277 -40.56 4.60 -63.82
CA GLN A 277 -40.90 3.90 -65.05
C GLN A 277 -42.42 3.89 -65.26
N THR A 278 -42.80 4.44 -66.39
CA THR A 278 -44.14 4.55 -66.96
C THR A 278 -44.71 3.17 -67.28
N GLN A 279 -45.76 2.75 -66.57
CA GLN A 279 -46.55 1.56 -66.96
C GLN A 279 -47.51 1.95 -68.08
N ARG A 280 -47.30 1.36 -69.26
CA ARG A 280 -48.29 1.25 -70.32
C ARG A 280 -49.24 0.10 -69.98
N HIS A 281 -50.51 0.40 -69.73
CA HIS A 281 -51.60 -0.54 -69.95
C HIS A 281 -52.65 0.14 -70.83
N GLY A 282 -52.64 -0.22 -72.12
CA GLY A 282 -53.79 -0.03 -73.01
C GLY A 282 -54.61 -1.31 -73.02
N GLY A 283 -55.87 -1.21 -72.62
CA GLY A 283 -56.90 -2.23 -72.83
C GLY A 283 -57.83 -1.83 -73.98
N LEU A 284 -57.91 -2.73 -74.96
CA LEU A 284 -59.03 -3.12 -75.85
C LEU A 284 -60.13 -2.10 -76.23
N ARG A 285 -60.34 -1.94 -77.56
CA ARG A 285 -61.53 -2.37 -78.35
C ARG A 285 -61.58 -1.62 -79.70
N GLN A 286 -61.42 -2.34 -80.81
CA GLN A 286 -62.50 -2.79 -81.70
C GLN A 286 -62.11 -4.15 -82.27
#